data_AF-A0A3B8LQY3-F1
#
_entry.id   AF-A0A3B8LQY3-F1
#
_cell.length_a   1.000
_cell.length_b   1.000
_cell.length_c   1.000
_cell.angle_alpha   90.00
_cell.angle_beta   90.00
_cell.angle_gamma   90.00
#
_symmetry.space_group_name_H-M   'P 1'
#
loop_
_entity.id
_entity.type
_entity.pdbx_description
1 polymer ?
#
loop_
_entity_poly.entity_id
_entity_poly.type
_entity_poly.pdbx_seq_one_letter_code
_entity_poly.pdbx_strand_id
1 'polypeptide(L)'
;MTESNEPSLIEGKVFLTTILFLGALIFVAGFASYYIPAGTFEEVAKQGKQIKVYKAAQATPIPIWKIALSPILCLTGKNGPKIIVLILFILLIGGSFSIMNKSGALPAILAKFATQFADKKTLFLCMNVGVFMLLGASLGIMEEIVPMILFFVPIAYRMGWDSVTGLAIPFLSAGFGFAAAMFNPFTVGTAQKLAELPLFSGLWLRALFFAITLLMVLGYLLYYTRKIEKDPTKSPTYELDQKRKLQSTEGQDIEEVANPGKITVYLLVCFALVAGVVFGGTQISILQELAFPIIALIFLIMGFGVGLLAQIGIGQTFKHFLKGLADFAPAIVLILMAASVGYMIEIGNVMPTILHKTSQYVGGMG
;
A
#
# COMPACT_ATOMS: atom_id res chain seq x y z
N MET A 1 41.85 -0.84 4.86
CA MET A 1 41.25 0.51 4.90
C MET A 1 39.77 0.31 5.07
N THR A 2 39.24 0.73 6.22
CA THR A 2 37.84 0.59 6.63
C THR A 2 36.99 1.58 5.86
N GLU A 3 36.34 1.14 4.78
CA GLU A 3 35.25 1.91 4.20
C GLU A 3 34.07 1.89 5.16
N SER A 4 33.73 3.08 5.63
CA SER A 4 32.62 3.39 6.49
C SER A 4 31.29 2.96 5.85
N ASN A 5 30.58 2.07 6.53
CA ASN A 5 29.12 1.91 6.44
C ASN A 5 28.43 3.22 6.88
N GLU A 6 28.55 4.30 6.09
CA GLU A 6 27.63 5.41 6.24
C GLU A 6 26.27 4.97 5.64
N PRO A 7 25.20 4.87 6.44
CA PRO A 7 23.88 4.73 5.87
C PRO A 7 23.65 5.96 4.99
N SER A 8 23.23 5.72 3.75
CA SER A 8 23.06 6.79 2.76
C SER A 8 22.27 7.95 3.39
N LEU A 9 22.92 9.13 3.50
CA LEU A 9 22.37 10.31 4.18
C LEU A 9 20.96 10.71 3.67
N ILE A 10 20.59 10.28 2.46
CA ILE A 10 19.29 10.52 1.84
C ILE A 10 18.21 9.56 2.37
N GLU A 11 18.48 8.26 2.49
CA GLU A 11 17.49 7.30 3.02
C GLU A 11 17.18 7.57 4.50
N GLY A 12 18.23 7.87 5.29
CA GLY A 12 18.06 8.25 6.69
C GLY A 12 17.27 9.55 6.86
N LYS A 13 17.51 10.56 6.01
CA LYS A 13 16.82 11.86 6.09
C LYS A 13 15.35 11.76 5.69
N VAL A 14 15.02 11.01 4.62
CA VAL A 14 13.62 10.80 4.21
C VAL A 14 12.86 10.03 5.28
N PHE A 15 13.46 8.97 5.83
CA PHE A 15 12.88 8.18 6.91
C PHE A 15 12.63 9.05 8.17
N LEU A 16 13.63 9.82 8.60
CA LEU A 16 13.52 10.74 9.73
C LEU A 16 12.44 11.81 9.50
N THR A 17 12.41 12.41 8.31
CA THR A 17 11.40 13.42 7.96
C THR A 17 9.99 12.84 8.02
N THR A 18 9.81 11.60 7.56
CA THR A 18 8.52 10.89 7.62
C THR A 18 8.11 10.61 9.06
N ILE A 19 9.04 10.15 9.90
CA ILE A 19 8.80 9.96 11.34
C ILE A 19 8.41 11.27 12.01
N LEU A 20 9.13 12.36 11.76
CA LEU A 20 8.83 13.67 12.35
C LEU A 20 7.45 14.18 11.91
N PHE A 21 7.10 14.01 10.63
CA PHE A 21 5.81 14.38 10.10
C PHE A 21 4.67 13.57 10.75
N LEU A 22 4.80 12.24 10.81
CA LEU A 22 3.80 11.38 11.47
C LEU A 22 3.72 11.68 12.97
N GLY A 23 4.86 11.94 13.63
CA GLY A 23 4.91 12.35 15.03
C GLY A 23 4.13 13.64 15.26
N ALA A 24 4.33 14.64 14.42
CA ALA A 24 3.55 15.88 14.48
C ALA A 24 2.04 15.62 14.30
N LEU A 25 1.64 14.75 13.36
CA LEU A 25 0.23 14.39 13.18
C LEU A 25 -0.36 13.68 14.41
N ILE A 26 0.40 12.79 15.05
CA ILE A 26 0.00 12.13 16.31
C ILE A 26 -0.24 13.18 17.40
N PHE A 27 0.67 14.14 17.56
CA PHE A 27 0.51 15.22 18.54
C PHE A 27 -0.71 16.07 18.22
N VAL A 28 -0.90 16.48 16.96
CA VAL A 28 -2.09 17.25 16.55
C VAL A 28 -3.38 16.47 16.87
N ALA A 29 -3.45 15.18 16.53
CA ALA A 29 -4.60 14.34 16.80
C ALA A 29 -4.83 14.14 18.32
N GLY A 30 -3.78 13.95 19.10
CA GLY A 30 -3.86 13.81 20.56
C GLY A 30 -4.30 15.11 21.23
N PHE A 31 -3.71 16.24 20.87
CA PHE A 31 -4.08 17.56 21.39
C PHE A 31 -5.46 18.02 20.93
N ALA A 32 -5.99 17.51 19.83
CA ALA A 32 -7.37 17.76 19.44
C ALA A 32 -8.37 17.40 20.57
N SER A 33 -8.07 16.39 21.40
CA SER A 33 -8.90 16.02 22.56
C SER A 33 -8.98 17.08 23.67
N TYR A 34 -8.07 18.06 23.69
CA TYR A 34 -8.08 19.15 24.66
C TYR A 34 -8.99 20.30 24.23
N TYR A 35 -9.10 20.54 22.92
CA TYR A 35 -9.84 21.67 22.36
C TYR A 35 -11.21 21.28 21.80
N ILE A 36 -11.36 20.02 21.39
CA ILE A 36 -12.59 19.49 20.80
C ILE A 36 -13.25 18.59 21.85
N PRO A 37 -14.50 18.90 22.28
CA PRO A 37 -15.19 18.05 23.24
C PRO A 37 -15.48 16.69 22.61
N ALA A 38 -15.44 15.65 23.44
CA ALA A 38 -15.85 14.32 23.03
C ALA A 38 -17.34 14.30 22.66
N GLY A 39 -17.72 13.42 21.73
CA GLY A 39 -19.11 13.25 21.36
C GLY A 39 -19.42 11.83 20.91
N THR A 40 -20.71 11.51 20.89
CA THR A 40 -21.23 10.23 20.43
C THR A 40 -22.46 10.45 19.54
N PHE A 41 -22.72 9.50 18.65
CA PHE A 41 -23.99 9.42 17.93
C PHE A 41 -24.80 8.29 18.54
N GLU A 42 -25.97 8.62 19.09
CA GLU A 42 -26.92 7.65 19.60
C GLU A 42 -28.11 7.51 18.65
N GLU A 43 -28.57 6.29 18.45
CA GLU A 43 -29.74 6.02 17.62
C GLU A 43 -31.01 6.27 18.44
N VAL A 44 -31.79 7.26 18.01
CA VAL A 44 -33.07 7.61 18.61
C VAL A 44 -34.17 7.35 17.60
N ALA A 45 -35.20 6.60 18.00
CA ALA A 45 -36.38 6.39 17.18
C ALA A 45 -37.19 7.68 17.12
N LYS A 46 -37.25 8.31 15.94
CA LYS A 46 -38.14 9.45 15.66
C LYS A 46 -39.02 9.11 14.46
N GLN A 47 -40.33 9.18 14.64
CA GLN A 47 -41.32 8.97 13.57
C GLN A 47 -41.11 7.67 12.76
N GLY A 48 -40.80 6.55 13.43
CA GLY A 48 -40.61 5.25 12.78
C GLY A 48 -39.29 5.08 12.00
N LYS A 49 -38.44 6.11 11.93
CA LYS A 49 -37.06 6.01 11.42
C LYS A 49 -36.04 6.10 12.57
N GLN A 50 -34.94 5.35 12.46
CA GLN A 50 -33.81 5.47 13.37
C GLN A 50 -32.94 6.66 12.93
N ILE A 51 -32.83 7.69 13.76
CA ILE A 51 -32.02 8.87 13.46
C ILE A 51 -30.87 8.91 14.45
N LYS A 52 -29.65 9.11 13.94
CA LYS A 52 -28.45 9.31 14.77
C LYS A 52 -28.42 10.74 15.30
N VAL A 53 -28.63 10.90 16.60
CA VAL A 53 -28.59 12.19 17.28
C VAL A 53 -27.24 12.34 17.99
N TYR A 54 -26.60 13.49 17.76
CA TYR A 54 -25.35 13.84 18.44
C TYR A 54 -25.62 14.12 19.92
N LYS A 55 -24.80 13.54 20.80
CA LYS A 55 -24.70 13.91 22.20
C LYS A 55 -23.26 14.27 22.54
N ALA A 56 -23.09 15.37 23.25
CA ALA A 56 -21.80 15.70 23.85
C ALA A 56 -21.50 14.68 24.95
N ALA A 57 -20.30 14.12 24.91
CA ALA A 57 -19.79 13.23 25.94
C ALA A 57 -18.84 14.01 26.85
N GLN A 58 -18.61 13.51 28.06
CA GLN A 58 -17.61 14.11 28.94
C GLN A 58 -16.22 13.89 28.34
N ALA A 59 -15.54 15.00 28.02
CA ALA A 59 -14.20 14.94 27.45
C ALA A 59 -13.21 14.53 28.54
N THR A 60 -12.47 13.45 28.31
CA THR A 60 -11.26 13.11 29.07
C THR A 60 -10.06 13.41 28.17
N PRO A 61 -9.32 14.52 28.44
CA PRO A 61 -8.14 14.85 27.65
C PRO A 61 -7.17 13.69 27.65
N ILE A 62 -6.63 13.34 26.48
CA ILE A 62 -5.71 12.23 26.35
C ILE A 62 -4.40 12.60 27.07
N PRO A 63 -3.94 11.83 28.08
CA PRO A 63 -2.69 12.13 28.75
C PRO A 63 -1.51 12.13 27.79
N ILE A 64 -0.58 13.07 27.96
CA ILE A 64 0.59 13.24 27.08
C ILE A 64 1.41 11.95 26.94
N TRP A 65 1.57 11.17 28.02
CA TRP A 65 2.28 9.89 27.98
C TRP A 65 1.61 8.88 27.03
N LYS A 66 0.27 8.92 26.92
CA LYS A 66 -0.49 8.04 26.02
C LYS A 66 -0.34 8.47 24.55
N ILE A 67 -0.15 9.77 24.31
CA ILE A 67 0.20 10.32 22.98
C ILE A 67 1.60 9.84 22.59
N ALA A 68 2.58 9.95 23.49
CA ALA A 68 3.95 9.50 23.21
C ALA A 68 4.05 7.97 22.98
N LEU A 69 3.30 7.17 23.73
CA LEU A 69 3.25 5.71 23.59
C LEU A 69 2.25 5.22 22.54
N SER A 70 1.58 6.12 21.80
CA SER A 70 0.54 5.74 20.85
C SER A 70 0.98 4.73 19.79
N PRO A 71 2.22 4.75 19.26
CA PRO A 71 2.64 3.77 18.26
C PRO A 71 2.61 2.32 18.75
N ILE A 72 2.71 2.12 20.07
CA ILE A 72 2.60 0.79 20.66
C ILE A 72 1.16 0.52 21.08
N LEU A 73 0.50 1.50 21.70
CA LEU A 73 -0.86 1.36 22.22
C LEU A 73 -1.91 1.22 21.12
N CYS A 74 -1.65 1.65 19.88
CA CYS A 74 -2.59 1.46 18.78
C CYS A 74 -2.86 -0.04 18.50
N LEU A 75 -1.94 -0.93 18.87
CA LEU A 75 -2.08 -2.38 18.74
C LEU A 75 -3.09 -2.98 19.72
N THR A 76 -3.40 -2.29 20.83
CA THR A 76 -4.41 -2.75 21.80
C THR A 76 -5.78 -2.11 21.57
N GLY A 77 -5.87 -1.15 20.63
CA GLY A 77 -7.11 -0.51 20.24
C GLY A 77 -8.02 -1.43 19.41
N LYS A 78 -9.22 -0.94 19.08
CA LYS A 78 -10.23 -1.67 18.29
C LYS A 78 -9.69 -2.17 16.94
N ASN A 79 -8.85 -1.36 16.29
CA ASN A 79 -8.22 -1.70 15.01
C ASN A 79 -6.87 -2.43 15.16
N GLY A 80 -6.43 -2.69 16.40
CA GLY A 80 -5.16 -3.34 16.73
C GLY A 80 -4.91 -4.64 15.99
N PRO A 81 -5.85 -5.62 16.02
CA PRO A 81 -5.69 -6.87 15.29
C PRO A 81 -5.46 -6.68 13.78
N LYS A 82 -6.13 -5.72 13.14
CA LYS A 82 -5.93 -5.41 11.71
C LYS A 82 -4.55 -4.85 11.45
N ILE A 83 -4.04 -3.98 12.33
CA ILE A 83 -2.68 -3.42 12.23
C ILE A 83 -1.63 -4.54 12.37
N ILE A 84 -1.83 -5.47 13.31
CA ILE A 84 -0.93 -6.63 13.47
C ILE A 84 -0.91 -7.49 12.21
N VAL A 85 -2.09 -7.80 11.65
CA VAL A 85 -2.20 -8.57 10.40
C VAL A 85 -1.48 -7.86 9.24
N LEU A 86 -1.63 -6.54 9.13
CA LEU A 86 -0.93 -5.74 8.12
C LEU A 86 0.60 -5.79 8.29
N ILE A 87 1.10 -5.66 9.52
CA ILE A 87 2.53 -5.75 9.82
C ILE A 87 3.09 -7.12 9.42
N LEU A 88 2.41 -8.19 9.83
CA LEU A 88 2.79 -9.56 9.48
C LEU A 88 2.74 -9.77 7.96
N PHE A 89 1.70 -9.27 7.29
CA PHE A 89 1.56 -9.33 5.83
C PHE A 89 2.77 -8.72 5.12
N ILE A 90 3.14 -7.48 5.45
CA ILE A 90 4.29 -6.77 4.84
C ILE A 90 5.61 -7.51 5.11
N LEU A 91 5.79 -8.00 6.34
CA LEU A 91 6.97 -8.77 6.72
C LEU A 91 7.09 -10.07 5.92
N LEU A 92 6.03 -10.88 5.86
CA LEU A 92 6.05 -12.16 5.14
C LEU A 92 6.32 -11.96 3.65
N ILE A 93 5.74 -10.91 3.04
CA ILE A 93 6.02 -10.54 1.65
C ILE A 93 7.48 -10.13 1.47
N GLY A 94 8.02 -9.27 2.34
CA GLY A 94 9.42 -8.85 2.29
C GLY A 94 10.39 -10.02 2.41
N GLY A 95 10.13 -10.93 3.35
CA GLY A 95 10.88 -12.17 3.54
C GLY A 95 10.86 -13.07 2.29
N SER A 96 9.66 -13.33 1.75
CA SER A 96 9.50 -14.16 0.55
C SER A 96 10.11 -13.51 -0.69
N PHE A 97 9.96 -12.20 -0.85
CA PHE A 97 10.56 -11.44 -1.93
C PHE A 97 12.09 -11.52 -1.89
N SER A 98 12.69 -11.42 -0.69
CA SER A 98 14.13 -11.59 -0.51
C SER A 98 14.61 -12.97 -0.99
N ILE A 99 13.89 -14.06 -0.65
CA ILE A 99 14.22 -15.39 -1.17
C ILE A 99 14.17 -15.42 -2.70
N MET A 100 13.08 -14.93 -3.30
CA MET A 100 12.90 -14.96 -4.75
C MET A 100 13.95 -14.10 -5.49
N ASN A 101 14.36 -12.99 -4.88
CA ASN A 101 15.38 -12.12 -5.45
C ASN A 101 16.78 -12.74 -5.35
N LYS A 102 17.14 -13.31 -4.20
CA LYS A 102 18.48 -13.88 -3.96
C LYS A 102 18.70 -15.24 -4.64
N SER A 103 17.63 -16.01 -4.83
CA SER A 103 17.66 -17.25 -5.62
C SER A 103 17.82 -17.05 -7.14
N GLY A 104 17.91 -15.80 -7.61
CA GLY A 104 17.99 -15.47 -9.05
C GLY A 104 16.69 -15.67 -9.84
N ALA A 105 15.70 -16.36 -9.26
CA ALA A 105 14.41 -16.66 -9.88
C ALA A 105 13.69 -15.39 -10.36
N LEU A 106 13.57 -14.40 -9.48
CA LEU A 106 12.92 -13.14 -9.81
C LEU A 106 13.72 -12.36 -10.87
N PRO A 107 15.03 -12.08 -10.71
CA PRO A 107 15.85 -11.46 -11.76
C PRO A 107 15.71 -12.11 -13.15
N ALA A 108 15.69 -13.44 -13.23
CA ALA A 108 15.56 -14.17 -14.49
C ALA A 108 14.19 -13.94 -15.17
N ILE A 109 13.11 -13.99 -14.41
CA ILE A 109 11.76 -13.75 -14.93
C ILE A 109 11.59 -12.30 -15.35
N LEU A 110 12.07 -11.35 -14.54
CA LEU A 110 11.99 -9.93 -14.88
C LEU A 110 12.81 -9.61 -16.14
N ALA A 111 13.96 -10.26 -16.34
CA ALA A 111 14.72 -10.12 -17.57
C ALA A 111 13.93 -10.62 -18.79
N LYS A 112 13.32 -11.81 -18.72
CA LYS A 112 12.49 -12.37 -19.80
C LYS A 112 11.25 -11.51 -20.09
N PHE A 113 10.63 -10.99 -19.05
CA PHE A 113 9.45 -10.15 -19.17
C PHE A 113 9.81 -8.79 -19.79
N ALA A 114 10.93 -8.20 -19.38
CA ALA A 114 11.40 -6.94 -19.94
C ALA A 114 11.79 -7.07 -21.42
N THR A 115 12.43 -8.17 -21.85
CA THR A 115 12.76 -8.38 -23.27
C THR A 115 11.49 -8.57 -24.12
N GLN A 116 10.47 -9.26 -23.60
CA GLN A 116 9.20 -9.44 -24.31
C GLN A 116 8.43 -8.12 -24.54
N PHE A 117 8.54 -7.17 -23.61
CA PHE A 117 7.87 -5.87 -23.69
C PHE A 117 8.79 -4.71 -24.11
N ALA A 118 10.04 -4.99 -24.47
CA ALA A 118 11.04 -3.97 -24.82
C ALA A 118 10.57 -3.06 -25.97
N ASP A 119 9.91 -3.64 -26.98
CA ASP A 119 9.38 -2.88 -28.13
C ASP A 119 7.98 -2.32 -27.89
N LYS A 120 7.35 -2.68 -26.78
CA LYS A 120 5.95 -2.37 -26.44
C LYS A 120 5.81 -1.62 -25.13
N LYS A 121 6.82 -0.84 -24.73
CA LYS A 121 6.85 -0.09 -23.45
C LYS A 121 5.62 0.78 -23.22
N THR A 122 5.15 1.49 -24.25
CA THR A 122 3.95 2.32 -24.17
C THR A 122 2.70 1.48 -23.88
N LEU A 123 2.55 0.35 -24.56
CA LEU A 123 1.43 -0.58 -24.32
C LEU A 123 1.50 -1.16 -22.91
N PHE A 124 2.69 -1.56 -22.47
CA PHE A 124 2.91 -2.05 -21.11
C PHE A 124 2.50 -1.01 -20.07
N LEU A 125 2.94 0.24 -20.22
CA LEU A 125 2.57 1.32 -19.30
C LEU A 125 1.06 1.53 -19.27
N CYS A 126 0.42 1.70 -20.43
CA CYS A 126 -1.01 1.96 -20.52
C CYS A 126 -1.85 0.82 -19.94
N MET A 127 -1.49 -0.43 -20.25
CA MET A 127 -2.19 -1.61 -19.75
C MET A 127 -2.12 -1.69 -18.23
N ASN A 128 -0.94 -1.57 -17.64
CA ASN A 128 -0.79 -1.71 -16.19
C ASN A 128 -1.40 -0.55 -15.43
N VAL A 129 -1.25 0.70 -15.90
CA VAL A 129 -1.94 1.85 -15.32
C VAL A 129 -3.46 1.66 -15.36
N GLY A 130 -4.00 1.22 -16.50
CA GLY A 130 -5.44 0.92 -16.63
C GLY A 130 -5.90 -0.17 -15.66
N VAL A 131 -5.16 -1.27 -15.56
CA VAL A 131 -5.46 -2.37 -14.63
C VAL A 131 -5.45 -1.87 -13.18
N PHE A 132 -4.38 -1.21 -12.72
CA PHE A 132 -4.31 -0.72 -11.34
C PHE A 132 -5.36 0.35 -11.04
N MET A 133 -5.66 1.24 -11.99
CA MET A 133 -6.76 2.19 -11.82
C MET A 133 -8.11 1.51 -11.68
N LEU A 134 -8.41 0.50 -12.51
CA LEU A 134 -9.67 -0.25 -12.42
C LEU A 134 -9.77 -1.03 -11.11
N LEU A 135 -8.68 -1.66 -10.67
CA LEU A 135 -8.61 -2.36 -9.39
C LEU A 135 -8.83 -1.39 -8.22
N GLY A 136 -8.19 -0.22 -8.22
CA GLY A 136 -8.41 0.80 -7.20
C GLY A 136 -9.86 1.32 -7.19
N ALA A 137 -10.42 1.59 -8.37
CA ALA A 137 -11.77 2.13 -8.53
C ALA A 137 -12.89 1.13 -8.19
N SER A 138 -12.61 -0.16 -8.30
CA SER A 138 -13.62 -1.22 -8.11
C SER A 138 -13.45 -1.94 -6.78
N LEU A 139 -12.22 -2.33 -6.45
CA LEU A 139 -11.92 -3.25 -5.35
C LEU A 139 -11.41 -2.52 -4.11
N GLY A 140 -10.90 -1.30 -4.27
CA GLY A 140 -10.38 -0.51 -3.15
C GLY A 140 -9.04 -1.01 -2.60
N ILE A 141 -8.31 -1.79 -3.40
CA ILE A 141 -7.05 -2.47 -3.05
C ILE A 141 -5.95 -1.43 -2.94
N MET A 142 -5.58 -1.06 -1.71
CA MET A 142 -4.46 -0.13 -1.45
C MET A 142 -3.27 -0.86 -0.82
N GLU A 143 -3.53 -1.86 0.00
CA GLU A 143 -2.52 -2.58 0.75
C GLU A 143 -1.74 -3.58 -0.12
N GLU A 144 -2.40 -4.20 -1.11
CA GLU A 144 -1.78 -5.14 -2.06
C GLU A 144 -0.94 -4.43 -3.13
N ILE A 145 -0.91 -3.10 -3.14
CA ILE A 145 0.00 -2.30 -3.97
C ILE A 145 1.45 -2.48 -3.50
N VAL A 146 1.69 -2.64 -2.19
CA VAL A 146 3.05 -2.70 -1.62
C VAL A 146 3.88 -3.84 -2.23
N PRO A 147 3.37 -5.10 -2.29
CA PRO A 147 4.05 -6.17 -3.04
C PRO A 147 4.30 -5.81 -4.49
N MET A 148 3.33 -5.18 -5.17
CA MET A 148 3.45 -4.85 -6.59
C MET A 148 4.57 -3.86 -6.85
N ILE A 149 4.81 -2.90 -5.97
CA ILE A 149 5.95 -1.97 -6.09
C ILE A 149 7.28 -2.74 -6.16
N LEU A 150 7.42 -3.82 -5.39
CA LEU A 150 8.64 -4.65 -5.39
C LEU A 150 8.87 -5.36 -6.73
N PHE A 151 7.81 -5.64 -7.49
CA PHE A 151 7.90 -6.21 -8.84
C PHE A 151 8.10 -5.13 -9.90
N PHE A 152 7.36 -4.03 -9.82
CA PHE A 152 7.35 -2.99 -10.86
C PHE A 152 8.60 -2.11 -10.85
N VAL A 153 9.25 -1.89 -9.69
CA VAL A 153 10.51 -1.12 -9.62
C VAL A 153 11.63 -1.79 -10.42
N PRO A 154 11.97 -3.08 -10.22
CA PRO A 154 12.99 -3.71 -11.05
C PRO A 154 12.57 -3.90 -12.52
N ILE A 155 11.27 -4.06 -12.83
CA ILE A 155 10.78 -4.04 -14.23
C ILE A 155 11.05 -2.68 -14.86
N ALA A 156 10.75 -1.59 -14.17
CA ALA A 156 11.01 -0.23 -14.65
C ALA A 156 12.50 -0.04 -14.98
N TYR A 157 13.41 -0.48 -14.11
CA TYR A 157 14.85 -0.44 -14.40
C TYR A 157 15.23 -1.20 -15.66
N ARG A 158 14.66 -2.40 -15.86
CA ARG A 158 14.91 -3.21 -17.06
C ARG A 158 14.33 -2.59 -18.32
N MET A 159 13.25 -1.82 -18.20
CA MET A 159 12.66 -1.04 -19.30
C MET A 159 13.40 0.28 -19.56
N GLY A 160 14.46 0.61 -18.80
CA GLY A 160 15.20 1.85 -18.94
C GLY A 160 14.53 3.06 -18.28
N TRP A 161 13.57 2.81 -17.38
CA TRP A 161 12.94 3.81 -16.53
C TRP A 161 13.58 3.87 -15.14
N ASP A 162 13.06 4.77 -14.31
CA ASP A 162 13.51 5.02 -12.94
C ASP A 162 12.58 4.36 -11.90
N SER A 163 13.00 4.41 -10.63
CA SER A 163 12.22 3.85 -9.51
C SER A 163 10.90 4.60 -9.30
N VAL A 164 10.84 5.89 -9.62
CA VAL A 164 9.60 6.69 -9.60
C VAL A 164 8.56 6.10 -10.55
N THR A 165 8.94 5.74 -11.78
CA THR A 165 8.03 5.10 -12.73
C THR A 165 7.54 3.75 -12.21
N GLY A 166 8.45 2.93 -11.69
CA GLY A 166 8.11 1.62 -11.13
C GLY A 166 7.19 1.70 -9.90
N LEU A 167 7.33 2.74 -9.08
CA LEU A 167 6.40 3.05 -7.99
C LEU A 167 5.05 3.56 -8.52
N ALA A 168 5.08 4.49 -9.48
CA ALA A 168 3.89 5.18 -9.95
C ALA A 168 2.90 4.26 -10.66
N ILE A 169 3.38 3.27 -11.42
CA ILE A 169 2.51 2.33 -12.14
C ILE A 169 1.50 1.66 -11.19
N PRO A 170 1.90 0.98 -10.10
CA PRO A 170 0.94 0.41 -9.16
C PRO A 170 0.37 1.47 -8.20
N PHE A 171 1.21 2.32 -7.59
CA PHE A 171 0.79 3.19 -6.48
C PHE A 171 -0.04 4.39 -6.90
N LEU A 172 0.44 5.17 -7.87
CA LEU A 172 -0.26 6.36 -8.35
C LEU A 172 -1.58 5.96 -9.02
N SER A 173 -1.53 4.95 -9.87
CA SER A 173 -2.70 4.45 -10.61
C SER A 173 -3.78 3.92 -9.67
N ALA A 174 -3.45 3.00 -8.76
CA ALA A 174 -4.46 2.48 -7.84
C ALA A 174 -4.98 3.55 -6.87
N GLY A 175 -4.13 4.49 -6.44
CA GLY A 175 -4.56 5.65 -5.62
C GLY A 175 -5.57 6.55 -6.34
N PHE A 176 -5.32 6.94 -7.60
CA PHE A 176 -6.29 7.71 -8.40
C PHE A 176 -7.54 6.90 -8.75
N GLY A 177 -7.38 5.60 -8.99
CA GLY A 177 -8.51 4.68 -9.13
C GLY A 177 -9.39 4.70 -7.89
N PHE A 178 -8.79 4.52 -6.71
CA PHE A 178 -9.47 4.58 -5.42
C PHE A 178 -10.19 5.91 -5.20
N ALA A 179 -9.53 7.03 -5.53
CA ALA A 179 -10.14 8.36 -5.43
C ALA A 179 -11.36 8.53 -6.37
N ALA A 180 -11.33 7.94 -7.56
CA ALA A 180 -12.48 7.95 -8.48
C ALA A 180 -13.63 7.03 -8.01
N ALA A 181 -13.32 5.96 -7.28
CA ALA A 181 -14.25 5.07 -6.58
C ALA A 181 -15.48 4.65 -7.41
N MET A 182 -15.29 4.31 -8.68
CA MET A 182 -16.39 4.08 -9.62
C MET A 182 -17.37 3.01 -9.15
N PHE A 183 -16.86 1.89 -8.62
CA PHE A 183 -17.67 0.76 -8.15
C PHE A 183 -17.35 0.35 -6.70
N ASN A 184 -16.51 1.11 -6.01
CA ASN A 184 -15.94 0.70 -4.73
C ASN A 184 -17.05 0.50 -3.65
N PRO A 185 -17.28 -0.74 -3.18
CA PRO A 185 -18.36 -1.02 -2.23
C PRO A 185 -18.02 -0.55 -0.81
N PHE A 186 -16.74 -0.40 -0.49
CA PHE A 186 -16.26 -0.03 0.84
C PHE A 186 -16.35 1.47 1.09
N THR A 187 -16.21 2.28 0.04
CA THR A 187 -16.33 3.74 0.12
C THR A 187 -17.73 4.19 -0.30
N VAL A 188 -18.00 4.20 -1.61
CA VAL A 188 -19.26 4.69 -2.19
C VAL A 188 -20.43 3.82 -1.78
N GLY A 189 -20.26 2.48 -1.76
CA GLY A 189 -21.32 1.58 -1.32
C GLY A 189 -21.74 1.83 0.13
N THR A 190 -20.77 1.98 1.04
CA THR A 190 -21.03 2.34 2.45
C THR A 190 -21.69 3.71 2.58
N ALA A 191 -21.20 4.72 1.85
CA ALA A 191 -21.77 6.06 1.86
C ALA A 191 -23.22 6.09 1.34
N GLN A 192 -23.52 5.36 0.26
CA GLN A 192 -24.87 5.26 -0.30
C GLN A 192 -25.82 4.53 0.66
N LYS A 193 -25.37 3.45 1.31
CA LYS A 193 -26.15 2.77 2.36
C LYS A 193 -26.46 3.70 3.53
N LEU A 194 -25.47 4.48 3.99
CA LEU A 194 -25.65 5.47 5.05
C LEU A 194 -26.61 6.60 4.63
N ALA A 195 -26.60 6.98 3.35
CA ALA A 195 -27.47 8.02 2.80
C ALA A 195 -28.84 7.50 2.33
N GLU A 196 -29.17 6.23 2.55
CA GLU A 196 -30.40 5.58 2.05
C GLU A 196 -30.59 5.70 0.51
N LEU A 197 -29.49 5.82 -0.25
CA LEU A 197 -29.53 5.93 -1.72
C LEU A 197 -29.40 4.56 -2.40
N PRO A 198 -29.99 4.38 -3.60
CA PRO A 198 -29.76 3.19 -4.41
C PRO A 198 -28.25 3.00 -4.68
N LEU A 199 -27.78 1.76 -4.56
CA LEU A 199 -26.41 1.40 -4.89
C LEU A 199 -26.11 1.77 -6.36
N PHE A 200 -24.92 2.32 -6.61
CA PHE A 200 -24.48 2.80 -7.91
C PHE A 200 -25.29 3.98 -8.49
N SER A 201 -26.16 4.62 -7.71
CA SER A 201 -26.75 5.92 -8.10
C SER A 201 -25.64 6.93 -8.42
N GLY A 202 -25.73 7.59 -9.59
CA GLY A 202 -24.70 8.50 -10.08
C GLY A 202 -23.44 7.83 -10.67
N LEU A 203 -23.52 6.55 -11.06
CA LEU A 203 -22.40 5.83 -11.67
C LEU A 203 -21.84 6.54 -12.92
N TRP A 204 -22.70 7.14 -13.74
CA TRP A 204 -22.28 7.84 -14.96
C TRP A 204 -21.34 9.03 -14.67
N LEU A 205 -21.59 9.78 -13.59
CA LEU A 205 -20.71 10.87 -13.15
C LEU A 205 -19.35 10.33 -12.70
N ARG A 206 -19.34 9.21 -11.97
CA ARG A 206 -18.10 8.56 -11.53
C ARG A 206 -17.33 7.95 -12.70
N ALA A 207 -18.02 7.39 -13.69
CA ALA A 207 -17.44 6.88 -14.92
C ALA A 207 -16.73 8.01 -15.70
N LEU A 208 -17.39 9.17 -15.81
CA LEU A 208 -16.80 10.35 -16.43
C LEU A 208 -15.58 10.84 -15.67
N PHE A 209 -15.68 10.97 -14.34
CA PHE A 209 -14.56 11.38 -13.50
C PHE A 209 -13.39 10.39 -13.59
N PHE A 210 -13.66 9.08 -13.57
CA PHE A 210 -12.68 8.02 -13.77
C PHE A 210 -11.99 8.13 -15.13
N ALA A 211 -12.74 8.35 -16.21
CA ALA A 211 -12.16 8.51 -17.54
C ALA A 211 -11.24 9.73 -17.62
N ILE A 212 -11.64 10.86 -17.04
CA ILE A 212 -10.84 12.09 -17.03
C ILE A 212 -9.55 11.87 -16.22
N THR A 213 -9.64 11.28 -15.01
CA THR A 213 -8.46 11.01 -14.19
C THR A 213 -7.53 9.98 -14.82
N LEU A 214 -8.08 8.95 -15.48
CA LEU A 214 -7.29 7.97 -16.22
C LEU A 214 -6.48 8.61 -17.33
N LEU A 215 -7.10 9.48 -18.13
CA LEU A 215 -6.42 10.20 -19.21
C LEU A 215 -5.34 11.14 -18.64
N MET A 216 -5.58 11.80 -17.52
CA MET A 216 -4.59 12.65 -16.86
C MET A 216 -3.39 11.85 -16.35
N VAL A 217 -3.61 10.74 -15.64
CA VAL A 217 -2.54 9.87 -15.11
C VAL A 217 -1.73 9.26 -16.26
N LEU A 218 -2.39 8.73 -17.29
CA LEU A 218 -1.72 8.20 -18.48
C LEU A 218 -0.92 9.28 -19.20
N GLY A 219 -1.51 10.46 -19.43
CA GLY A 219 -0.85 11.58 -20.09
C GLY A 219 0.41 12.02 -19.33
N TYR A 220 0.31 12.14 -18.00
CA TYR A 220 1.45 12.47 -17.15
C TYR A 220 2.55 11.40 -17.21
N LEU A 221 2.21 10.11 -17.05
CA LEU A 221 3.21 9.04 -17.05
C LEU A 221 3.85 8.82 -18.42
N LEU A 222 3.11 8.98 -19.51
CA LEU A 222 3.66 8.94 -20.87
C LEU A 222 4.63 10.11 -21.12
N TYR A 223 4.28 11.31 -20.64
CA TYR A 223 5.17 12.46 -20.71
C TYR A 223 6.43 12.23 -19.87
N TYR A 224 6.26 11.77 -18.63
CA TYR A 224 7.35 11.54 -17.68
C TYR A 224 8.32 10.46 -18.17
N THR A 225 7.83 9.30 -18.61
CA THR A 225 8.66 8.19 -19.11
C THR A 225 9.44 8.60 -20.36
N ARG A 226 8.82 9.30 -21.31
CA ARG A 226 9.54 9.84 -22.49
C ARG A 226 10.60 10.87 -22.13
N LYS A 227 10.37 11.67 -21.07
CA LYS A 227 11.34 12.66 -20.59
C LYS A 227 12.58 11.98 -20.02
N ILE A 228 12.41 10.96 -19.17
CA ILE A 228 13.53 10.23 -18.56
C ILE A 228 14.23 9.29 -19.54
N GLU A 229 13.53 8.75 -20.55
CA GLU A 229 14.16 7.93 -21.59
C GLU A 229 15.10 8.76 -22.48
N LYS A 230 14.77 10.04 -22.72
CA LYS A 230 15.63 10.97 -23.46
C LYS A 230 16.81 11.44 -22.61
N ASP A 231 16.59 11.67 -21.33
CA ASP A 231 17.61 12.17 -20.41
C ASP A 231 17.35 11.65 -18.98
N PRO A 232 18.03 10.56 -18.58
CA PRO A 232 17.86 9.96 -17.26
C PRO A 232 18.19 10.90 -16.09
N THR A 233 19.02 11.93 -16.30
CA THR A 233 19.41 12.89 -15.24
C THR A 233 18.23 13.74 -14.75
N LYS A 234 17.16 13.80 -15.55
CA LYS A 234 15.92 14.50 -15.20
C LYS A 234 15.04 13.73 -14.20
N SER A 235 15.41 12.50 -13.86
CA SER A 235 14.75 11.74 -12.79
C SER A 235 15.11 12.34 -11.42
N PRO A 236 14.14 12.61 -10.54
CA PRO A 236 14.40 13.02 -9.16
C PRO A 236 15.20 11.98 -8.35
N THR A 237 15.21 10.73 -8.80
CA THR A 237 15.90 9.61 -8.15
C THR A 237 17.14 9.17 -8.90
N TYR A 238 17.63 9.93 -9.89
CA TYR A 238 18.74 9.53 -10.75
C TYR A 238 19.97 9.02 -9.98
N GLU A 239 20.45 9.79 -9.01
CA GLU A 239 21.63 9.42 -8.21
C GLU A 239 21.39 8.21 -7.31
N LEU A 240 20.19 8.11 -6.72
CA LEU A 240 19.80 6.99 -5.87
C LEU A 240 19.70 5.70 -6.68
N ASP A 241 19.11 5.78 -7.87
CA ASP A 241 18.91 4.65 -8.76
C ASP A 241 20.25 4.17 -9.36
N GLN A 242 21.18 5.09 -9.67
CA GLN A 242 22.56 4.76 -10.06
C GLN A 242 23.26 3.95 -8.97
N LYS A 243 23.24 4.43 -7.72
CA LYS A 243 23.83 3.73 -6.57
C LYS A 243 23.21 2.35 -6.35
N ARG A 244 21.88 2.24 -6.44
CA ARG A 244 21.16 0.96 -6.30
C ARG A 244 21.49 -0.03 -7.40
N LYS A 245 21.66 0.45 -8.65
CA LYS A 245 22.12 -0.40 -9.76
C LYS A 245 23.52 -0.94 -9.50
N LEU A 246 24.46 -0.08 -9.08
CA LEU A 246 25.82 -0.48 -8.73
C LEU A 246 25.83 -1.51 -7.58
N GLN A 247 25.09 -1.25 -6.50
CA GLN A 247 24.94 -2.19 -5.37
C GLN A 247 24.24 -3.51 -5.74
N SER A 248 23.39 -3.49 -6.77
CA SER A 248 22.75 -4.70 -7.29
C SER A 248 23.69 -5.53 -8.17
N THR A 249 24.74 -4.93 -8.72
CA THR A 249 25.71 -5.57 -9.63
C THR A 249 27.02 -5.93 -8.92
N GLU A 250 27.46 -5.20 -7.89
CA GLU A 250 28.80 -5.36 -7.27
C GLU A 250 28.88 -6.21 -6.00
N GLY A 251 27.79 -6.85 -5.53
CA GLY A 251 27.87 -7.59 -4.26
C GLY A 251 26.69 -8.48 -3.92
N GLN A 252 25.93 -8.91 -4.94
CA GLN A 252 24.89 -9.89 -4.72
C GLN A 252 25.38 -11.23 -5.23
N ASP A 253 25.64 -12.17 -4.32
CA ASP A 253 25.63 -13.60 -4.62
C ASP A 253 24.22 -13.96 -5.09
N ILE A 254 23.91 -13.63 -6.35
CA ILE A 254 22.71 -14.08 -7.02
C ILE A 254 23.02 -15.51 -7.45
N GLU A 255 22.35 -16.46 -6.81
CA GLU A 255 22.56 -17.85 -7.15
C GLU A 255 22.10 -18.12 -8.59
N GLU A 256 22.84 -18.98 -9.29
CA GLU A 256 22.47 -19.39 -10.64
C GLU A 256 21.16 -20.20 -10.58
N VAL A 257 20.18 -19.79 -11.38
CA VAL A 257 18.83 -20.35 -11.29
C VAL A 257 18.79 -21.78 -11.82
N ALA A 258 18.67 -22.76 -10.92
CA ALA A 258 18.30 -24.11 -11.31
C ALA A 258 16.84 -24.14 -11.83
N ASN A 259 16.60 -24.73 -13.01
CA ASN A 259 15.25 -24.97 -13.57
C ASN A 259 14.33 -23.73 -13.72
N PRO A 260 14.74 -22.69 -14.49
CA PRO A 260 13.97 -21.44 -14.61
C PRO A 260 12.55 -21.61 -15.14
N GLY A 261 12.31 -22.64 -15.98
CA GLY A 261 10.97 -22.95 -16.51
C GLY A 261 9.98 -23.40 -15.45
N LYS A 262 10.38 -24.32 -14.55
CA LYS A 262 9.52 -24.83 -13.47
C LYS A 262 9.19 -23.73 -12.46
N ILE A 263 10.18 -22.91 -12.13
CA ILE A 263 10.02 -21.76 -11.23
C ILE A 263 9.06 -20.72 -11.83
N THR A 264 9.15 -20.46 -13.13
CA THR A 264 8.24 -19.53 -13.81
C THR A 264 6.79 -20.01 -13.73
N VAL A 265 6.53 -21.30 -14.02
CA VAL A 265 5.17 -21.87 -13.93
C VAL A 265 4.66 -21.84 -12.49
N TYR A 266 5.50 -22.21 -11.53
CA TYR A 266 5.16 -22.16 -10.11
C TYR A 266 4.75 -20.75 -9.66
N LEU A 267 5.54 -19.73 -10.04
CA LEU A 267 5.22 -18.34 -9.74
C LEU A 267 3.93 -17.88 -10.40
N LEU A 268 3.71 -18.22 -11.68
CA LEU A 268 2.45 -17.91 -12.37
C LEU A 268 1.23 -18.50 -11.67
N VAL A 269 1.33 -19.75 -11.18
CA VAL A 269 0.27 -20.39 -10.40
C VAL A 269 0.03 -19.64 -9.09
N CYS A 270 1.08 -19.29 -8.33
CA CYS A 270 0.94 -18.53 -7.10
C CYS A 270 0.35 -17.13 -7.33
N PHE A 271 0.76 -16.42 -8.39
CA PHE A 271 0.16 -15.13 -8.75
C PHE A 271 -1.30 -15.26 -9.19
N ALA A 272 -1.65 -16.32 -9.91
CA ALA A 272 -3.04 -16.61 -10.26
C ALA A 272 -3.88 -16.88 -9.01
N LEU A 273 -3.33 -17.55 -7.99
CA LEU A 273 -4.00 -17.73 -6.70
C LEU A 273 -4.19 -16.41 -5.96
N VAL A 274 -3.18 -15.53 -5.93
CA VAL A 274 -3.31 -14.18 -5.35
C VAL A 274 -4.41 -13.39 -6.06
N ALA A 275 -4.39 -13.38 -7.40
CA ALA A 275 -5.45 -12.75 -8.19
C ALA A 275 -6.82 -13.38 -7.87
N GLY A 276 -6.90 -14.71 -7.76
CA GLY A 276 -8.12 -15.42 -7.39
C GLY A 276 -8.67 -15.03 -6.01
N VAL A 277 -7.82 -14.83 -5.00
CA VAL A 277 -8.23 -14.34 -3.68
C VAL A 277 -8.75 -12.91 -3.77
N VAL A 278 -8.04 -12.05 -4.50
CA VAL A 278 -8.43 -10.64 -4.71
C VAL A 278 -9.80 -10.54 -5.42
N PHE A 279 -9.99 -11.25 -6.53
CA PHE A 279 -11.25 -11.24 -7.25
C PHE A 279 -12.36 -11.98 -6.48
N GLY A 280 -12.05 -13.11 -5.84
CA GLY A 280 -12.99 -13.87 -5.02
C GLY A 280 -13.47 -13.09 -3.79
N GLY A 281 -12.62 -12.22 -3.25
CA GLY A 281 -12.97 -11.27 -2.19
C GLY A 281 -14.11 -10.33 -2.57
N THR A 282 -14.40 -10.11 -3.86
CA THR A 282 -15.57 -9.28 -4.22
C THR A 282 -16.91 -9.92 -3.88
N GLN A 283 -16.99 -11.25 -3.99
CA GLN A 283 -18.25 -11.99 -3.89
C GLN A 283 -18.36 -12.81 -2.59
N ILE A 284 -17.23 -13.16 -1.97
CA ILE A 284 -17.18 -14.11 -0.85
C ILE A 284 -16.75 -13.37 0.41
N SER A 285 -17.67 -13.19 1.37
CA SER A 285 -17.42 -12.46 2.61
C SER A 285 -16.24 -13.00 3.42
N ILE A 286 -16.05 -14.32 3.45
CA ILE A 286 -14.92 -14.95 4.16
C ILE A 286 -13.58 -14.54 3.54
N LEU A 287 -13.52 -14.43 2.21
CA LEU A 287 -12.31 -13.98 1.53
C LEU A 287 -12.06 -12.49 1.76
N GLN A 288 -13.09 -11.67 1.98
CA GLN A 288 -12.91 -10.26 2.35
C GLN A 288 -12.20 -10.11 3.70
N GLU A 289 -12.61 -10.90 4.68
CA GLU A 289 -12.05 -10.82 6.04
C GLU A 289 -10.65 -11.44 6.12
N LEU A 290 -10.40 -12.50 5.35
CA LEU A 290 -9.15 -13.27 5.41
C LEU A 290 -8.21 -13.02 4.22
N ALA A 291 -8.50 -12.05 3.34
CA ALA A 291 -7.66 -11.74 2.18
C ALA A 291 -6.19 -11.56 2.57
N PHE A 292 -5.92 -10.72 3.58
CA PHE A 292 -4.55 -10.38 3.97
C PHE A 292 -3.80 -11.61 4.53
N PRO A 293 -4.32 -12.36 5.52
CA PRO A 293 -3.68 -13.59 5.96
C PRO A 293 -3.46 -14.62 4.84
N ILE A 294 -4.44 -14.81 3.94
CA ILE A 294 -4.35 -15.79 2.86
C ILE A 294 -3.27 -15.37 1.85
N ILE A 295 -3.25 -14.10 1.42
CA ILE A 295 -2.23 -13.61 0.49
C ILE A 295 -0.85 -13.68 1.15
N ALA A 296 -0.71 -13.32 2.43
CA ALA A 296 0.55 -13.48 3.15
C ALA A 296 1.05 -14.93 3.13
N LEU A 297 0.15 -15.90 3.36
CA LEU A 297 0.44 -17.32 3.33
C LEU A 297 0.84 -17.78 1.92
N ILE A 298 0.13 -17.34 0.87
CA ILE A 298 0.48 -17.64 -0.52
C ILE A 298 1.88 -17.10 -0.84
N PHE A 299 2.20 -15.86 -0.43
CA PHE A 299 3.54 -15.30 -0.61
C PHE A 299 4.60 -16.08 0.18
N LEU A 300 4.30 -16.53 1.40
CA LEU A 300 5.20 -17.36 2.19
C LEU A 300 5.50 -18.68 1.48
N ILE A 301 4.46 -19.38 1.04
CA ILE A 301 4.57 -20.62 0.25
C ILE A 301 5.38 -20.35 -1.02
N MET A 302 5.05 -19.28 -1.73
CA MET A 302 5.72 -18.85 -2.97
C MET A 302 7.23 -18.65 -2.76
N GLY A 303 7.64 -17.90 -1.72
CA GLY A 303 9.05 -17.66 -1.42
C GLY A 303 9.81 -18.94 -1.11
N PHE A 304 9.30 -19.74 -0.17
CA PHE A 304 9.96 -21.00 0.21
C PHE A 304 9.95 -22.04 -0.92
N GLY A 305 8.86 -22.12 -1.69
CA GLY A 305 8.78 -22.97 -2.86
C GLY A 305 9.82 -22.60 -3.93
N VAL A 306 10.05 -21.31 -4.17
CA VAL A 306 11.12 -20.85 -5.05
C VAL A 306 12.49 -21.24 -4.50
N GLY A 307 12.77 -21.05 -3.21
CA GLY A 307 14.04 -21.46 -2.60
C GLY A 307 14.33 -22.96 -2.78
N LEU A 308 13.31 -23.80 -2.59
CA LEU A 308 13.42 -25.25 -2.81
C LEU A 308 13.65 -25.61 -4.29
N LEU A 309 12.88 -25.01 -5.21
CA LEU A 309 12.96 -25.29 -6.64
C LEU A 309 14.27 -24.78 -7.27
N ALA A 310 14.80 -23.66 -6.76
CA ALA A 310 16.09 -23.10 -7.15
C ALA A 310 17.28 -23.85 -6.53
N GLN A 311 17.04 -24.84 -5.66
CA GLN A 311 18.05 -25.70 -5.04
C GLN A 311 19.10 -24.95 -4.19
N ILE A 312 18.77 -23.77 -3.68
CA ILE A 312 19.68 -22.94 -2.86
C ILE A 312 19.95 -23.53 -1.46
N GLY A 313 19.18 -24.54 -1.06
CA GLY A 313 19.27 -25.21 0.23
C GLY A 313 18.41 -24.55 1.32
N ILE A 314 17.90 -25.37 2.26
CA ILE A 314 16.94 -24.94 3.29
C ILE A 314 17.54 -23.88 4.21
N GLY A 315 18.80 -24.07 4.64
CA GLY A 315 19.50 -23.12 5.52
C GLY A 315 19.68 -21.75 4.87
N GLN A 316 20.05 -21.70 3.59
CA GLN A 316 20.18 -20.45 2.84
C GLN A 316 18.82 -19.79 2.60
N THR A 317 17.81 -20.59 2.24
CA THR A 317 16.42 -20.11 2.08
C THR A 317 15.94 -19.39 3.35
N PHE A 318 16.14 -19.99 4.52
CA PHE A 318 15.74 -19.37 5.79
C PHE A 318 16.57 -18.13 6.13
N LYS A 319 17.88 -18.14 5.84
CA LYS A 319 18.75 -16.95 6.01
C LYS A 319 18.29 -15.78 5.13
N HIS A 320 17.94 -16.03 3.87
CA HIS A 320 17.41 -15.00 2.97
C HIS A 320 16.04 -14.48 3.43
N PHE A 321 15.19 -15.37 3.94
CA PHE A 321 13.90 -14.99 4.52
C PHE A 321 14.07 -14.04 5.71
N LEU A 322 14.91 -14.41 6.69
CA LEU A 322 15.19 -13.58 7.87
C LEU A 322 15.81 -12.24 7.49
N LYS A 323 16.72 -12.22 6.50
CA LYS A 323 17.28 -10.97 5.97
C LYS A 323 16.17 -10.09 5.37
N GLY A 324 15.25 -10.67 4.60
CA GLY A 324 14.10 -9.94 4.06
C GLY A 324 13.17 -9.39 5.14
N LEU A 325 12.94 -10.13 6.23
CA LEU A 325 12.20 -9.58 7.38
C LEU A 325 12.90 -8.36 7.99
N ALA A 326 14.22 -8.43 8.15
CA ALA A 326 15.01 -7.33 8.71
C ALA A 326 15.01 -6.11 7.80
N ASP A 327 15.15 -6.29 6.49
CA ASP A 327 15.16 -5.21 5.49
C ASP A 327 13.82 -4.44 5.47
N PHE A 328 12.70 -5.10 5.83
CA PHE A 328 11.36 -4.48 5.90
C PHE A 328 10.95 -4.02 7.31
N ALA A 329 11.70 -4.37 8.36
CA ALA A 329 11.39 -3.99 9.73
C ALA A 329 11.21 -2.46 9.94
N PRO A 330 11.98 -1.56 9.28
CA PRO A 330 11.77 -0.12 9.42
C PRO A 330 10.37 0.36 9.01
N ALA A 331 9.70 -0.33 8.08
CA ALA A 331 8.34 0.02 7.64
C ALA A 331 7.31 -0.15 8.77
N ILE A 332 7.56 -1.06 9.71
CA ILE A 332 6.68 -1.31 10.87
C ILE A 332 6.52 -0.03 11.69
N VAL A 333 7.62 0.68 11.95
CA VAL A 333 7.61 1.93 12.73
C VAL A 333 6.67 2.95 12.07
N LEU A 334 6.77 3.10 10.75
CA LEU A 334 5.93 4.02 9.99
C LEU A 334 4.45 3.60 10.03
N ILE A 335 4.15 2.30 9.90
CA ILE A 335 2.79 1.76 10.00
C ILE A 335 2.19 2.05 11.38
N LEU A 336 2.94 1.79 12.46
CA LEU A 336 2.51 2.05 13.84
C LEU A 336 2.25 3.53 14.10
N MET A 337 3.12 4.41 13.59
CA MET A 337 2.95 5.85 13.71
C MET A 337 1.75 6.37 12.90
N ALA A 338 1.54 5.86 11.68
CA ALA A 338 0.37 6.22 10.89
C ALA A 338 -0.94 5.75 11.56
N ALA A 339 -0.97 4.50 12.04
CA ALA A 339 -2.11 3.92 12.74
C ALA A 339 -2.44 4.65 14.06
N SER A 340 -1.42 5.21 14.72
CA SER A 340 -1.58 6.01 15.93
C SER A 340 -2.47 7.23 15.76
N VAL A 341 -2.43 7.87 14.58
CA VAL A 341 -3.26 9.06 14.31
C VAL A 341 -4.74 8.69 14.43
N GLY A 342 -5.15 7.60 13.77
CA GLY A 342 -6.51 7.08 13.88
C GLY A 342 -6.86 6.63 15.30
N TYR A 343 -5.92 5.97 15.99
CA TYR A 343 -6.11 5.55 17.37
C TYR A 343 -6.33 6.74 18.32
N MET A 344 -5.59 7.85 18.17
CA MET A 344 -5.79 9.08 18.96
C MET A 344 -7.17 9.69 18.74
N ILE A 345 -7.60 9.78 17.48
CA ILE A 345 -8.93 10.30 17.13
C ILE A 345 -10.04 9.42 17.72
N GLU A 346 -9.84 8.10 17.70
CA GLU A 346 -10.77 7.12 18.25
C GLU A 346 -10.89 7.23 19.77
N ILE A 347 -9.78 7.16 20.52
CA ILE A 347 -9.84 7.22 21.99
C ILE A 347 -10.26 8.60 22.50
N GLY A 348 -10.01 9.66 21.73
CA GLY A 348 -10.42 11.02 22.08
C GLY A 348 -11.89 11.29 21.80
N ASN A 349 -12.60 10.40 21.07
CA ASN A 349 -13.99 10.57 20.65
C ASN A 349 -14.28 11.95 20.03
N VAL A 350 -13.30 12.52 19.30
CA VAL A 350 -13.41 13.85 18.70
C VAL A 350 -14.11 13.82 17.35
N MET A 351 -14.09 12.67 16.66
CA MET A 351 -14.67 12.52 15.31
C MET A 351 -16.17 12.86 15.27
N PRO A 352 -17.04 12.37 16.20
CA PRO A 352 -18.47 12.69 16.16
C PRO A 352 -18.75 14.19 16.30
N THR A 353 -17.99 14.87 17.15
CA THR A 353 -18.10 16.33 17.34
C THR A 353 -17.70 17.11 16.09
N ILE A 354 -16.60 16.70 15.45
CA ILE A 354 -16.15 17.31 14.19
C ILE A 354 -17.24 17.13 13.12
N LEU A 355 -17.76 15.91 12.96
CA LEU A 355 -18.81 15.62 11.99
C LEU A 355 -20.08 16.42 12.25
N HIS A 356 -20.52 16.52 13.52
CA HIS A 356 -21.71 17.29 13.87
C HIS A 356 -21.57 18.77 13.55
N LYS A 357 -20.44 19.39 13.95
CA LYS A 357 -20.17 20.80 13.64
C LYS A 357 -20.10 21.05 12.14
N THR A 358 -19.35 20.23 11.40
CA THR A 358 -19.25 20.37 9.94
C THR A 358 -20.61 20.21 9.26
N SER A 359 -21.42 19.25 9.71
CA SER A 359 -22.80 19.07 9.21
C SER A 359 -23.68 20.30 9.45
N GLN A 360 -23.58 20.96 10.60
CA GLN A 360 -24.32 22.20 10.87
C GLN A 360 -23.86 23.35 9.98
N TYR A 361 -22.55 23.52 9.78
CA TYR A 361 -22.01 24.56 8.90
C TYR A 361 -22.48 24.37 7.45
N VAL A 362 -22.39 23.14 6.92
CA VAL A 362 -22.82 22.85 5.55
C VAL A 362 -24.34 22.95 5.41
N GLY A 363 -25.11 22.46 6.39
CA GLY A 363 -26.57 22.53 6.38
C GLY A 363 -27.11 23.96 6.48
N GLY A 364 -26.35 24.90 7.04
CA GLY A 364 -26.69 26.33 7.08
C GLY A 364 -26.35 27.10 5.80
N MET A 365 -25.70 26.48 4.81
CA MET A 365 -25.41 27.07 3.50
C MET A 365 -26.47 26.77 2.44
N GLY A 366 -27.50 25.98 2.77
CA GLY A 366 -28.55 25.51 1.85
C GLY A 366 -29.92 26.09 2.14
#